data_AF-A0A0U1WP52-F1
#
_entry.id   AF-A0A0U1WP52-F1
#
_cell.length_a   1.000
_cell.length_b   1.000
_cell.length_c   1.000
_cell.angle_alpha   90.00
_cell.angle_beta   90.00
_cell.angle_gamma   90.00
#
_symmetry.space_group_name_H-M   'P 1'
#
loop_
_entity.id
_entity.type
_entity.pdbx_description
1 polymer ?
#
loop_
_entity_poly.entity_id
_entity_poly.type
_entity_poly.pdbx_seq_one_letter_code
_entity_poly.pdbx_strand_id
1 'polypeptide(L)'
;NEQALYLHPLVCTGYNADFDGDQMAVHLPLALEAQYEALNLLPVHNFWSPSTGELALPPSQDIVLGSIYLTDKIPRRQLKNPVYFPNFSEVLTAYYNSKITLHTFVWVRFKKTSASEIGLSTLLADPGRSNFKKLQFGSQILYSHPLVRFKENSNSLYLATTPGRILLNRAFELTSDAITT
;
A
#
# COMPACT_ATOMS: atom_id res chain seq x y z
N ASN A 1 8.68 29.95 -18.98
CA ASN A 1 8.77 28.94 -20.06
C ASN A 1 10.06 28.17 -19.90
N GLU A 2 10.01 27.08 -19.16
CA GLU A 2 11.13 26.15 -19.04
C GLU A 2 11.11 25.22 -20.25
N GLN A 3 12.24 25.06 -20.94
CA GLN A 3 12.41 24.16 -22.08
C GLN A 3 12.83 22.78 -21.55
N ALA A 4 11.97 22.14 -20.78
CA ALA A 4 12.24 20.82 -20.20
C ALA A 4 11.11 19.84 -20.56
N LEU A 5 11.49 18.60 -20.81
CA LEU A 5 10.54 17.50 -20.98
C LEU A 5 10.26 16.89 -19.60
N TYR A 6 8.98 16.74 -19.26
CA TYR A 6 8.58 16.03 -18.05
C TYR A 6 8.49 14.54 -18.34
N LEU A 7 9.26 13.75 -17.60
CA LEU A 7 9.24 12.29 -17.67
C LEU A 7 8.57 11.71 -16.42
N HIS A 8 7.82 10.62 -16.58
CA HIS A 8 7.21 9.95 -15.45
C HIS A 8 8.28 9.20 -14.62
N PRO A 9 8.32 9.34 -13.28
CA PRO A 9 9.41 8.80 -12.46
C PRO A 9 9.56 7.27 -12.53
N LEU A 10 8.48 6.52 -12.82
CA LEU A 10 8.55 5.06 -12.96
C LEU A 10 9.25 4.60 -14.25
N VAL A 11 9.32 5.45 -15.29
CA VAL A 11 9.96 5.06 -16.56
C VAL A 11 11.46 5.39 -16.58
N CYS A 12 11.95 6.19 -15.62
CA CYS A 12 13.34 6.62 -15.56
C CYS A 12 14.31 5.42 -15.51
N THR A 13 13.96 4.35 -14.79
CA THR A 13 14.80 3.15 -14.69
C THR A 13 14.95 2.43 -16.02
N GLY A 14 13.89 2.36 -16.81
CA GLY A 14 13.90 1.69 -18.13
C GLY A 14 14.75 2.45 -19.16
N TYR A 15 14.77 3.78 -19.08
CA TYR A 15 15.63 4.62 -19.93
C TYR A 15 17.02 4.86 -19.34
N ASN A 16 17.28 4.38 -18.12
CA ASN A 16 18.48 4.70 -17.36
C ASN A 16 18.74 6.22 -17.29
N ALA A 17 17.67 6.99 -17.07
CA ALA A 17 17.70 8.44 -17.07
C ALA A 17 17.84 9.01 -15.64
N ASP A 18 18.73 9.96 -15.45
CA ASP A 18 18.87 10.79 -14.25
C ASP A 18 18.75 12.29 -14.55
N PHE A 19 18.22 13.06 -13.60
CA PHE A 19 17.85 14.46 -13.83
C PHE A 19 19.03 15.43 -13.59
N ASP A 20 20.24 15.05 -13.98
CA ASP A 20 21.46 15.84 -13.82
C ASP A 20 21.85 16.62 -15.09
N GLY A 21 21.15 16.39 -16.21
CA GLY A 21 21.39 17.04 -17.49
C GLY A 21 21.07 16.19 -18.73
N ASP A 22 20.54 14.99 -18.55
CA ASP A 22 20.16 14.09 -19.64
C ASP A 22 19.29 14.74 -20.71
N GLN A 23 19.57 14.38 -21.97
CA GLN A 23 18.82 14.81 -23.14
C GLN A 23 18.04 13.63 -23.72
N MET A 24 16.75 13.85 -24.02
CA MET A 24 15.90 12.85 -24.65
C MET A 24 15.42 13.35 -26.02
N ALA A 25 15.48 12.47 -27.02
CA ALA A 25 14.89 12.72 -28.33
C ALA A 25 13.38 12.48 -28.30
N VAL A 26 12.64 13.31 -29.04
CA VAL A 26 11.20 13.15 -29.23
C VAL A 26 10.92 12.85 -30.70
N HIS A 27 10.26 11.73 -30.96
CA HIS A 27 9.87 11.31 -32.30
C HIS A 27 8.35 11.39 -32.46
N LEU A 28 7.89 11.95 -33.59
CA LEU A 28 6.47 12.06 -33.90
C LEU A 28 6.10 11.08 -35.03
N PRO A 29 5.36 9.99 -34.75
CA PRO A 29 4.92 9.05 -35.79
C PRO A 29 3.80 9.67 -36.64
N LEU A 30 4.00 9.72 -37.96
CA LEU A 30 3.05 10.32 -38.91
C LEU A 30 2.10 9.32 -39.56
N ALA A 31 2.56 8.09 -39.81
CA ALA A 31 1.75 7.02 -40.41
C ALA A 31 0.79 6.39 -39.39
N LEU A 32 -0.38 5.95 -39.85
CA LEU A 32 -1.39 5.31 -38.99
C LEU A 32 -0.87 4.02 -38.34
N GLU A 33 -0.13 3.23 -39.11
CA GLU A 33 0.48 1.99 -38.63
C GLU A 33 1.52 2.28 -37.54
N ALA A 34 2.36 3.30 -37.74
CA ALA A 34 3.36 3.71 -36.76
C ALA A 34 2.74 4.29 -35.48
N GLN A 35 1.59 4.97 -35.58
CA GLN A 35 0.85 5.44 -34.40
C GLN A 35 0.29 4.27 -33.60
N TYR A 36 -0.25 3.24 -34.27
CA TYR A 36 -0.75 2.04 -33.62
C TYR A 36 0.37 1.26 -32.90
N GLU A 37 1.53 1.12 -33.54
CA GLU A 37 2.69 0.52 -32.90
C GLU A 37 3.19 1.34 -31.71
N ALA A 38 3.27 2.67 -31.84
CA ALA A 38 3.69 3.55 -30.75
C ALA A 38 2.78 3.43 -29.52
N LEU A 39 1.46 3.27 -29.73
CA LEU A 39 0.51 3.01 -28.64
C LEU A 39 0.81 1.70 -27.92
N ASN A 40 1.11 0.62 -28.65
CA ASN A 40 1.47 -0.67 -28.06
C ASN A 40 2.83 -0.64 -27.33
N LEU A 41 3.72 0.27 -27.72
CA LEU A 41 5.03 0.45 -27.07
C LEU A 41 4.97 1.34 -25.82
N LEU A 42 3.81 1.88 -25.47
CA LEU A 42 3.69 2.71 -24.28
C LEU A 42 4.07 1.95 -22.99
N PRO A 43 4.65 2.64 -21.98
CA PRO A 43 5.04 2.03 -20.71
C PRO A 43 3.90 1.29 -19.99
N VAL A 44 2.65 1.72 -20.21
CA VAL A 44 1.44 1.11 -19.63
C VAL A 44 1.22 -0.33 -20.12
N HIS A 45 1.78 -0.72 -21.26
CA HIS A 45 1.70 -2.09 -21.77
C HIS A 45 2.97 -2.91 -21.49
N ASN A 46 4.06 -2.25 -21.07
CA ASN A 46 5.40 -2.84 -20.94
C ASN A 46 5.89 -2.82 -19.49
N PHE A 47 5.12 -3.43 -18.58
CA PHE A 47 5.50 -3.50 -17.16
C PHE A 47 6.66 -4.47 -16.90
N TRP A 48 6.81 -5.49 -17.71
CA TRP A 48 7.78 -6.57 -17.51
C TRP A 48 8.96 -6.43 -18.46
N SER A 49 10.15 -6.70 -17.96
CA SER A 49 11.35 -6.80 -18.77
C SER A 49 11.26 -8.05 -19.65
N PRO A 50 11.39 -7.94 -20.98
CA PRO A 50 11.30 -9.10 -21.87
C PRO A 50 12.49 -10.06 -21.72
N SER A 51 13.62 -9.62 -21.17
CA SER A 51 14.84 -10.43 -21.01
C SER A 51 14.87 -11.21 -19.71
N THR A 52 14.47 -10.57 -18.59
CA THR A 52 14.55 -11.17 -17.25
C THR A 52 13.20 -11.60 -16.70
N GLY A 53 12.08 -11.09 -17.25
CA GLY A 53 10.75 -11.28 -16.69
C GLY A 53 10.51 -10.54 -15.38
N GLU A 54 11.46 -9.70 -14.95
CA GLU A 54 11.32 -8.85 -13.76
C GLU A 54 10.54 -7.58 -14.09
N LEU A 55 10.11 -6.84 -13.07
CA LEU A 55 9.39 -5.58 -13.25
C LEU A 55 10.33 -4.51 -13.83
N ALA A 56 10.02 -3.98 -15.02
CA ALA A 56 10.80 -2.95 -15.70
C ALA A 56 10.57 -1.53 -15.13
N LEU A 57 9.45 -1.34 -14.44
CA LEU A 57 9.01 -0.07 -13.85
C LEU A 57 8.92 -0.18 -12.31
N PRO A 58 10.00 -0.51 -11.61
CA PRO A 58 9.98 -0.58 -10.15
C PRO A 58 9.68 0.79 -9.52
N PRO A 59 9.03 0.83 -8.34
CA PRO A 59 8.83 2.07 -7.63
C PRO A 59 10.17 2.73 -7.30
N SER A 60 10.25 4.04 -7.50
CA SER A 60 11.46 4.81 -7.20
C SER A 60 11.80 4.77 -5.70
N GLN A 61 13.04 5.11 -5.37
CA GLN A 61 13.54 5.12 -3.99
C GLN A 61 12.63 5.93 -3.05
N ASP A 62 12.14 7.08 -3.49
CA ASP A 62 11.26 7.94 -2.69
C ASP A 62 9.88 7.31 -2.44
N ILE A 63 9.32 6.63 -3.45
CA ILE A 63 8.06 5.90 -3.32
C ILE A 63 8.21 4.77 -2.29
N VAL A 64 9.32 4.02 -2.39
CA VAL A 64 9.65 2.94 -1.45
C VAL A 64 9.83 3.51 -0.04
N LEU A 65 10.60 4.58 0.11
CA LEU A 65 10.87 5.22 1.40
C LEU A 65 9.59 5.73 2.06
N GLY A 66 8.71 6.40 1.30
CA GLY A 66 7.42 6.89 1.80
C GLY A 66 6.50 5.75 2.24
N SER A 67 6.45 4.68 1.46
CA SER A 67 5.65 3.49 1.79
C SER A 67 6.16 2.79 3.06
N ILE A 68 7.48 2.65 3.20
CA ILE A 68 8.10 2.10 4.40
C ILE A 68 7.79 3.01 5.59
N TYR A 69 7.99 4.33 5.45
CA TYR A 69 7.68 5.28 6.53
C TYR A 69 6.24 5.15 7.02
N LEU A 70 5.25 5.08 6.13
CA LEU A 70 3.84 4.93 6.54
C LEU A 70 3.53 3.58 7.21
N THR A 71 4.27 2.52 6.88
CA THR A 71 4.00 1.15 7.34
C THR A 71 4.89 0.69 8.50
N ASP A 72 5.96 1.43 8.78
CA ASP A 72 7.00 1.08 9.75
C ASP A 72 6.47 1.05 11.19
N LYS A 73 7.10 0.20 12.00
CA LYS A 73 6.75 -0.07 13.39
C LYS A 73 7.77 0.59 14.30
N ILE A 74 7.50 1.82 14.70
CA ILE A 74 8.37 2.53 15.66
C ILE A 74 7.85 2.28 17.09
N PRO A 75 8.51 1.43 17.91
CA PRO A 75 8.02 1.07 19.24
C PRO A 75 8.05 2.25 20.23
N ARG A 76 8.90 3.26 19.99
CA ARG A 76 9.16 4.37 20.92
C ARG A 76 8.01 5.38 21.05
N ARG A 77 7.01 5.36 20.17
CA ARG A 77 5.90 6.33 20.12
C ARG A 77 4.54 5.73 20.48
N GLN A 78 4.56 4.66 21.25
CA GLN A 78 3.36 3.96 21.70
C GLN A 78 2.74 4.65 22.91
N LEU A 79 1.42 4.79 22.88
CA LEU A 79 0.67 5.21 24.06
C LEU A 79 0.75 4.11 25.12
N LYS A 80 0.82 4.50 26.39
CA LYS A 80 0.87 3.55 27.52
C LYS A 80 -0.35 2.61 27.55
N ASN A 81 -1.51 3.10 27.08
CA ASN A 81 -2.75 2.34 27.01
C ASN A 81 -3.17 2.11 25.54
N PRO A 82 -3.72 0.93 25.21
CA PRO A 82 -4.25 0.66 23.88
C PRO A 82 -5.47 1.53 23.61
N VAL A 83 -5.47 2.25 22.48
CA VAL A 83 -6.61 3.06 22.03
C VAL A 83 -7.45 2.25 21.05
N TYR A 84 -8.77 2.29 21.24
CA TYR A 84 -9.75 1.60 20.41
C TYR A 84 -10.58 2.61 19.63
N PHE A 85 -10.82 2.31 18.35
CA PHE A 85 -11.67 3.07 17.46
C PHE A 85 -12.72 2.16 16.83
N PRO A 86 -13.95 2.64 16.60
CA PRO A 86 -15.01 1.87 15.96
C PRO A 86 -14.83 1.78 14.44
N ASN A 87 -14.22 2.77 13.78
CA ASN A 87 -14.08 2.83 12.31
C ASN A 87 -12.74 3.45 11.89
N PHE A 88 -12.29 3.17 10.66
CA PHE A 88 -11.07 3.76 10.09
C PHE A 88 -11.15 5.30 9.94
N SER A 89 -12.32 5.85 9.60
CA SER A 89 -12.51 7.29 9.44
C SER A 89 -12.24 8.07 10.73
N GLU A 90 -12.63 7.53 11.89
CA GLU A 90 -12.39 8.20 13.18
C GLU A 90 -10.92 8.23 13.55
N VAL A 91 -10.15 7.20 13.16
CA VAL A 91 -8.69 7.20 13.32
C VAL A 91 -8.09 8.37 12.54
N LEU A 92 -8.52 8.57 11.30
CA LEU A 92 -8.03 9.68 10.46
C LEU A 92 -8.43 11.04 11.04
N THR A 93 -9.66 11.19 11.52
CA THR A 93 -10.10 12.42 12.20
C THR A 93 -9.28 12.69 13.46
N ALA A 94 -8.95 11.66 14.25
CA ALA A 94 -8.09 11.79 15.42
C ALA A 94 -6.65 12.17 15.04
N TYR A 95 -6.15 11.66 13.92
CA TYR A 95 -4.84 12.01 13.37
C TYR A 95 -4.80 13.47 12.90
N TYR A 96 -5.78 13.93 12.13
CA TYR A 96 -5.87 15.32 11.67
C TYR A 96 -6.01 16.32 12.82
N ASN A 97 -6.69 15.92 13.90
CA ASN A 97 -6.77 16.69 15.14
C ASN A 97 -5.52 16.58 16.03
N SER A 98 -4.43 15.98 15.54
CA SER A 98 -3.15 15.80 16.26
C SER A 98 -3.26 15.07 17.60
N LYS A 99 -4.31 14.27 17.83
CA LYS A 99 -4.49 13.46 19.06
C LYS A 99 -3.64 12.19 19.05
N ILE A 100 -3.34 11.67 17.86
CA ILE A 100 -2.51 10.49 17.63
C ILE A 100 -1.47 10.79 16.54
N THR A 101 -0.34 10.10 16.56
CA THR A 101 0.72 10.26 15.56
C THR A 101 0.66 9.17 14.49
N LEU A 102 1.33 9.37 13.34
CA LEU A 102 1.35 8.44 12.19
C LEU A 102 1.62 6.98 12.55
N HIS A 103 2.54 6.74 13.50
CA HIS A 103 2.97 5.39 13.90
C HIS A 103 2.36 4.92 15.22
N THR A 104 1.40 5.66 15.78
CA THR A 104 0.72 5.24 17.01
C THR A 104 -0.11 3.99 16.71
N PHE A 105 0.08 2.94 17.52
CA PHE A 105 -0.71 1.71 17.39
C PHE A 105 -2.14 1.94 17.89
N VAL A 106 -3.11 1.56 17.06
CA VAL A 106 -4.54 1.68 17.34
C VAL A 106 -5.25 0.36 17.03
N TRP A 107 -6.30 0.07 17.78
CA TRP A 107 -7.18 -1.06 17.52
C TRP A 107 -8.46 -0.57 16.87
N VAL A 108 -8.75 -1.01 15.65
CA VAL A 108 -9.96 -0.61 14.92
C VAL A 108 -10.92 -1.78 14.87
N ARG A 109 -12.20 -1.54 15.19
CA ARG A 109 -13.23 -2.57 15.07
C ARG A 109 -13.39 -2.95 13.59
N PHE A 110 -13.26 -4.24 13.31
CA PHE A 110 -13.43 -4.82 12.00
C PHE A 110 -14.76 -5.57 11.95
N LYS A 111 -15.65 -5.19 11.03
CA LYS A 111 -16.92 -5.89 10.84
C LYS A 111 -16.63 -7.19 10.07
N LYS A 112 -17.03 -8.33 10.63
CA LYS A 112 -17.04 -9.60 9.90
C LYS A 112 -18.03 -9.45 8.75
N THR A 113 -17.53 -9.38 7.52
CA THR A 113 -18.33 -9.49 6.30
C THR A 113 -18.15 -10.91 5.77
N SER A 114 -19.20 -11.54 5.23
CA SER A 114 -19.13 -12.91 4.68
C SER A 114 -18.01 -13.10 3.63
N ALA A 115 -17.70 -12.06 2.83
CA ALA A 115 -16.56 -12.08 1.90
C ALA A 115 -15.18 -11.99 2.61
N SER A 116 -15.11 -11.30 3.76
CA SER A 116 -13.89 -11.21 4.57
C SER A 116 -13.63 -12.48 5.38
N GLU A 117 -14.64 -13.33 5.59
CA GLU A 117 -14.44 -14.67 6.15
C GLU A 117 -13.57 -15.52 5.23
N ILE A 118 -13.64 -15.33 3.90
CA ILE A 118 -12.77 -16.03 2.95
C ILE A 118 -11.33 -15.56 3.15
N GLY A 119 -11.03 -14.26 3.14
CA GLY A 119 -9.66 -13.77 3.33
C GLY A 119 -9.06 -14.05 4.72
N LEU A 120 -9.84 -13.93 5.80
CA LEU A 120 -9.41 -14.30 7.15
C LEU A 120 -9.26 -15.81 7.31
N SER A 121 -10.18 -16.61 6.76
CA SER A 121 -10.06 -18.06 6.81
C SER A 121 -8.88 -18.55 5.97
N THR A 122 -8.62 -18.02 4.78
CA THR A 122 -7.42 -18.40 3.99
C THR A 122 -6.12 -18.02 4.69
N LEU A 123 -6.05 -16.82 5.29
CA LEU A 123 -4.88 -16.41 6.09
C LEU A 123 -4.68 -17.21 7.38
N LEU A 124 -5.77 -17.76 7.95
CA LEU A 124 -5.75 -18.59 9.17
C LEU A 124 -5.70 -20.11 8.89
N ALA A 125 -6.09 -20.55 7.69
CA ALA A 125 -6.22 -21.96 7.28
C ALA A 125 -5.04 -22.47 6.46
N ASP A 126 -4.05 -21.61 6.14
CA ASP A 126 -2.74 -22.02 5.61
C ASP A 126 -1.69 -22.08 6.73
N PRO A 127 -1.64 -23.16 7.54
CA PRO A 127 -0.66 -23.33 8.62
C PRO A 127 0.77 -23.56 8.11
N GLY A 128 0.97 -23.81 6.80
CA GLY A 128 2.28 -24.08 6.20
C GLY A 128 3.11 -22.84 5.81
N ARG A 129 2.48 -21.65 5.73
CA ARG A 129 3.16 -20.42 5.25
C ARG A 129 2.97 -19.20 6.16
N SER A 130 2.12 -19.30 7.17
CA SER A 130 1.68 -18.16 7.97
C SER A 130 2.08 -18.31 9.44
N ASN A 131 2.98 -17.44 9.91
CA ASN A 131 3.45 -17.42 11.30
C ASN A 131 2.41 -16.78 12.24
N PHE A 132 1.16 -17.23 12.21
CA PHE A 132 0.14 -16.75 13.16
C PHE A 132 0.23 -17.54 14.46
N LYS A 133 0.74 -16.92 15.53
CA LYS A 133 0.61 -17.51 16.87
C LYS A 133 -0.76 -17.17 17.44
N LYS A 134 -1.58 -18.20 17.67
CA LYS A 134 -2.84 -18.11 18.41
C LYS A 134 -2.53 -18.09 19.90
N LEU A 135 -2.93 -17.03 20.58
CA LEU A 135 -2.80 -16.87 22.02
C LEU A 135 -4.20 -16.72 22.61
N GLN A 136 -4.58 -17.59 23.55
CA GLN A 136 -5.89 -17.57 24.18
C GLN A 136 -5.76 -17.04 25.60
N PHE A 137 -6.52 -15.99 25.92
CA PHE A 137 -6.59 -15.40 27.25
C PHE A 137 -8.06 -15.34 27.69
N GLY A 138 -8.53 -16.37 28.40
CA GLY A 138 -9.93 -16.49 28.81
C GLY A 138 -10.89 -16.53 27.62
N SER A 139 -11.85 -15.59 27.55
CA SER A 139 -12.81 -15.44 26.45
C SER A 139 -12.26 -14.67 25.23
N GLN A 140 -10.99 -14.27 25.24
CA GLN A 140 -10.35 -13.49 24.18
C GLN A 140 -9.37 -14.37 23.39
N ILE A 141 -9.46 -14.29 22.07
CA ILE A 141 -8.53 -14.96 21.14
C ILE A 141 -7.71 -13.89 20.43
N LEU A 142 -6.39 -13.99 20.56
CA LEU A 142 -5.43 -13.15 19.86
C LEU A 142 -4.74 -13.94 18.75
N TYR A 143 -4.84 -13.46 17.52
CA TYR A 143 -4.04 -13.95 16.41
C TYR A 143 -2.91 -12.94 16.17
N SER A 144 -1.67 -13.38 16.34
CA SER A 144 -0.49 -12.53 16.18
C SER A 144 0.30 -12.92 14.94
N HIS A 145 0.33 -12.02 13.95
CA HIS A 145 1.24 -12.06 12.80
C HIS A 145 2.30 -10.97 12.97
N PRO A 146 3.49 -11.11 12.37
CA PRO A 146 4.46 -10.03 12.27
C PRO A 146 3.92 -8.75 11.64
N LEU A 147 2.82 -8.79 10.88
CA LEU A 147 2.25 -7.60 10.21
C LEU A 147 0.88 -7.17 10.75
N VAL A 148 0.04 -8.11 11.18
CA VAL A 148 -1.35 -7.86 11.58
C VAL A 148 -1.65 -8.57 12.90
N ARG A 149 -2.37 -7.91 13.81
CA ARG A 149 -2.88 -8.58 15.01
C ARG A 149 -4.40 -8.47 15.03
N PHE A 150 -5.05 -9.60 15.28
CA PHE A 150 -6.49 -9.64 15.49
C PHE A 150 -6.79 -9.98 16.93
N LYS A 151 -7.75 -9.24 17.51
CA LYS A 151 -8.31 -9.53 18.82
C LYS A 151 -9.79 -9.82 18.65
N GLU A 152 -10.19 -11.04 18.98
CA GLU A 152 -11.58 -11.46 18.97
C GLU A 152 -12.10 -11.52 20.40
N ASN A 153 -13.14 -10.72 20.66
CA ASN A 153 -14.02 -10.88 21.81
C ASN A 153 -15.34 -11.48 21.31
N SER A 154 -16.12 -12.09 22.19
CA SER A 154 -17.35 -12.86 21.92
C SER A 154 -18.26 -12.37 20.78
N ASN A 155 -18.38 -11.07 20.49
CA ASN A 155 -19.14 -10.52 19.35
C ASN A 155 -18.40 -9.48 18.47
N SER A 156 -17.09 -9.26 18.65
CA SER A 156 -16.38 -8.18 17.96
C SER A 156 -14.93 -8.52 17.64
N LEU A 157 -14.56 -8.36 16.38
CA LEU A 157 -13.19 -8.48 15.88
C LEU A 157 -12.53 -7.10 15.84
N TYR A 158 -11.29 -7.00 16.34
CA TYR A 158 -10.47 -5.79 16.26
C TYR A 158 -9.19 -6.07 15.49
N LEU A 159 -8.79 -5.11 14.65
CA LEU A 159 -7.58 -5.11 13.85
C LEU A 159 -6.58 -4.09 14.43
N ALA A 160 -5.37 -4.53 14.78
CA ALA A 160 -4.30 -3.63 15.17
C ALA A 160 -3.64 -3.01 13.93
N THR A 161 -3.71 -1.69 13.81
CA THR A 161 -3.15 -0.91 12.69
C THR A 161 -2.50 0.39 13.18
N THR A 162 -1.98 1.18 12.26
CA THR A 162 -1.48 2.55 12.49
C THR A 162 -2.18 3.52 11.53
N PRO A 163 -2.30 4.81 11.88
CA PRO A 163 -2.82 5.84 10.97
C PRO A 163 -2.10 5.86 9.62
N GLY A 164 -0.77 5.68 9.60
CA GLY A 164 0.00 5.63 8.36
C GLY A 164 -0.43 4.52 7.40
N ARG A 165 -0.70 3.31 7.91
CA ARG A 165 -1.20 2.19 7.11
C ARG A 165 -2.60 2.44 6.57
N ILE A 166 -3.45 3.09 7.37
CA ILE A 166 -4.82 3.46 6.95
C ILE A 166 -4.77 4.52 5.84
N LEU A 167 -3.89 5.51 5.97
CA LEU A 167 -3.67 6.54 4.94
C LEU A 167 -3.18 5.92 3.63
N LEU A 168 -2.19 5.03 3.69
CA LEU A 168 -1.67 4.33 2.52
C LEU A 168 -2.77 3.51 1.83
N ASN A 169 -3.54 2.74 2.61
CA ASN A 169 -4.64 1.94 2.05
C ASN A 169 -5.72 2.82 1.39
N ARG A 170 -6.08 3.93 2.04
CA ARG A 170 -7.05 4.87 1.48
C ARG A 170 -6.57 5.53 0.19
N ALA A 171 -5.27 5.80 0.08
CA ALA A 171 -4.70 6.31 -1.16
C ALA A 171 -4.90 5.31 -2.31
N PHE A 172 -4.72 4.01 -2.06
CA PHE A 172 -4.96 2.97 -3.06
C PHE A 172 -6.45 2.83 -3.44
N GLU A 173 -7.36 2.88 -2.46
CA GLU A 173 -8.81 2.82 -2.72
C GLU A 173 -9.28 3.98 -3.60
N LEU A 174 -8.81 5.21 -3.33
CA LEU A 174 -9.15 6.38 -4.14
C LEU A 174 -8.64 6.25 -5.59
N THR A 175 -7.46 5.64 -5.77
CA THR A 175 -6.92 5.39 -7.12
C THR A 175 -7.67 4.30 -7.87
N SER A 176 -8.13 3.24 -7.20
CA SER A 176 -8.91 2.18 -7.87
C SER A 176 -10.26 2.69 -8.35
N ASP A 177 -10.88 3.60 -7.60
CA ASP A 177 -12.16 4.21 -7.99
C ASP A 177 -11.99 5.14 -9.19
N ALA A 178 -10.83 5.78 -9.34
CA ALA A 178 -10.52 6.66 -10.48
C ALA A 178 -10.18 5.91 -11.78
N ILE A 179 -9.76 4.64 -11.70
CA ILE A 179 -9.41 3.80 -12.87
C ILE A 179 -10.67 3.13 -13.45
N THR A 180 -11.73 2.99 -12.67
CA THR A 180 -12.99 2.35 -13.10
C THR A 180 -13.98 3.33 -13.75
N THR A 181 -13.69 4.64 -13.75
CA THR A 181 -14.46 5.70 -14.42
C THR A 181 -13.75 6.20 -15.67
#